data_AF-A0A972IWA8-F1
#
_entry.id   AF-A0A972IWA8-F1
#
_cell.length_a   1.000
_cell.length_b   1.000
_cell.length_c   1.000
_cell.angle_alpha   90.00
_cell.angle_beta   90.00
_cell.angle_gamma   90.00
#
_symmetry.space_group_name_H-M   'P 1'
#
loop_
_entity.id
_entity.type
_entity.pdbx_description
1 polymer ?
#
loop_
_entity_poly.entity_id
_entity_poly.type
_entity_poly.pdbx_seq_one_letter_code
_entity_poly.pdbx_strand_id
1 'polypeptide(L)'
;MEKKTREETIKRVEEMQQLYEQVLRDKKELGALFSKLQKADKNLQALSDYYSSDWMTDQENVKENYPVLGQDAVWEELVSRQVLYAKILKFCTNALIRQTT
;
A
#
# COMPACT_ATOMS: atom_id res chain seq x y z
N MET A 1 32.09 31.35 -14.96
CA MET A 1 31.26 30.89 -13.84
C MET A 1 30.87 32.10 -13.03
N GLU A 2 29.61 32.52 -13.08
CA GLU A 2 29.10 33.56 -12.19
C GLU A 2 29.13 33.03 -10.75
N LYS A 3 29.73 33.80 -9.84
CA LYS A 3 29.70 33.50 -8.41
C LYS A 3 28.29 33.75 -7.90
N LYS A 4 27.60 32.70 -7.48
CA LYS A 4 26.31 32.82 -6.76
C LYS A 4 26.51 33.65 -5.51
N THR A 5 25.52 34.49 -5.20
CA THR A 5 25.58 35.31 -3.99
C THR A 5 25.42 34.42 -2.74
N ARG A 6 25.88 34.94 -1.59
CA ARG A 6 25.72 34.24 -0.30
C ARG A 6 24.24 34.01 0.01
N GLU A 7 23.39 34.98 -0.31
CA GLU A 7 21.94 34.94 -0.08
C GLU A 7 21.25 33.87 -0.93
N GLU A 8 21.58 33.80 -2.24
CA GLU A 8 21.08 32.73 -3.14
C GLU A 8 21.52 31.33 -2.69
N THR A 9 22.69 31.24 -2.06
CA THR A 9 23.20 29.99 -1.53
C THR A 9 22.47 29.56 -0.27
N ILE A 10 22.21 30.50 0.66
CA ILE A 10 21.43 30.23 1.88
C ILE A 10 20.02 29.76 1.52
N LYS A 11 19.32 30.50 0.65
CA LYS A 11 17.95 30.14 0.22
C LYS A 11 17.88 28.73 -0.35
N ARG A 12 18.82 28.36 -1.23
CA ARG A 12 18.89 27.01 -1.81
C ARG A 12 19.12 25.94 -0.73
N VAL A 13 19.96 26.23 0.27
CA VAL A 13 20.21 25.27 1.36
C VAL A 13 18.96 25.09 2.22
N GLU A 14 18.21 26.16 2.51
CA GLU A 14 16.95 26.09 3.25
C GLU A 14 15.89 25.28 2.50
N GLU A 15 15.74 25.49 1.18
CA GLU A 15 14.85 24.70 0.33
C GLU A 15 15.21 23.20 0.36
N MET A 16 16.51 22.87 0.28
CA MET A 16 16.96 21.48 0.35
C MET A 16 16.81 20.88 1.75
N GLN A 17 16.97 21.67 2.82
CA GLN A 17 16.74 21.22 4.20
C GLN A 17 15.28 20.83 4.40
N GLN A 18 14.34 21.65 3.93
CA GLN A 18 12.90 21.34 4.00
C GLN A 18 12.56 20.07 3.22
N LEU A 19 13.13 19.91 2.02
CA LEU A 19 12.94 18.70 1.22
C LEU A 19 13.52 17.46 1.91
N TYR A 20 14.71 17.58 2.50
CA TYR A 20 15.34 16.49 3.24
C TYR A 20 14.49 16.03 4.42
N GLU A 21 13.97 16.96 5.21
CA GLU A 21 13.07 16.65 6.32
C GLU A 21 11.78 15.98 5.84
N GLN A 22 11.24 16.41 4.69
CA GLN A 22 10.08 15.75 4.09
C GLN A 22 10.40 14.30 3.70
N VAL A 23 11.54 14.06 3.03
CA VAL A 23 11.98 12.71 2.66
C VAL A 23 12.14 11.80 3.88
N LEU A 24 12.63 12.33 5.01
CA LEU A 24 12.72 11.57 6.26
C LEU A 24 11.34 11.18 6.80
N ARG A 25 10.34 12.07 6.72
CA ARG A 25 8.96 11.76 7.09
C ARG A 25 8.35 10.72 6.16
N ASP A 26 8.49 10.91 4.85
CA ASP A 26 7.97 9.99 3.84
C ASP A 26 8.53 8.57 4.02
N LYS A 27 9.84 8.45 4.31
CA LYS A 27 10.48 7.16 4.61
C LYS A 27 9.81 6.44 5.78
N LYS A 28 9.50 7.17 6.87
CA LYS A 28 8.83 6.60 8.04
C LYS A 28 7.41 6.15 7.69
N GLU A 29 6.68 6.95 6.94
CA GLU A 29 5.32 6.64 6.51
C GLU A 29 5.27 5.43 5.58
N LEU A 30 6.21 5.31 4.64
CA LEU A 30 6.34 4.14 3.77
C LEU A 30 6.60 2.86 4.56
N GLY A 31 7.46 2.92 5.60
CA GLY A 31 7.67 1.77 6.49
C GLY A 31 6.40 1.35 7.24
N ALA A 32 5.63 2.32 7.73
CA ALA A 32 4.35 2.06 8.38
C ALA A 32 3.31 1.49 7.39
N LEU A 33 3.26 2.01 6.17
CA LEU A 33 2.40 1.51 5.11
C LEU A 33 2.73 0.07 4.75
N PHE A 34 4.02 -0.28 4.64
CA PHE A 34 4.45 -1.64 4.37
C PHE A 34 3.97 -2.62 5.45
N SER A 35 4.08 -2.24 6.73
CA SER A 35 3.56 -3.05 7.83
C SER A 35 2.04 -3.24 7.76
N LYS A 36 1.30 -2.18 7.36
CA LYS A 36 -0.15 -2.27 7.12
C LYS A 36 -0.49 -3.21 5.95
N LEU A 37 0.28 -3.17 4.87
CA LEU A 37 0.09 -4.07 3.72
C LEU A 37 0.28 -5.53 4.15
N GLN A 38 1.33 -5.85 4.91
CA GLN A 38 1.54 -7.21 5.43
C GLN A 38 0.40 -7.69 6.33
N LYS A 39 -0.11 -6.84 7.23
CA LYS A 39 -1.27 -7.20 8.06
C LYS A 39 -2.51 -7.41 7.22
N ALA A 40 -2.77 -6.52 6.27
CA ALA A 40 -3.92 -6.60 5.41
C ALA A 40 -3.87 -7.87 4.53
N ASP A 41 -2.68 -8.32 4.13
CA ASP A 41 -2.46 -9.56 3.39
C ASP A 41 -2.84 -10.80 4.21
N LYS A 42 -2.40 -10.86 5.48
CA LYS A 42 -2.80 -11.92 6.41
C LYS A 42 -4.31 -11.98 6.63
N ASN A 43 -4.96 -10.83 6.78
CA ASN A 43 -6.42 -10.76 6.93
C ASN A 43 -7.14 -11.32 5.69
N LEU A 44 -6.61 -11.03 4.49
CA LEU A 44 -7.16 -11.53 3.26
C LEU A 44 -6.98 -13.04 3.14
N GLN A 45 -5.82 -13.56 3.52
CA GLN A 45 -5.58 -15.00 3.55
C GLN A 45 -6.59 -15.70 4.47
N ALA A 46 -6.79 -15.18 5.68
CA ALA A 46 -7.78 -15.74 6.61
C ALA A 46 -9.21 -15.73 6.03
N LEU A 47 -9.59 -14.67 5.31
CA LEU A 47 -10.88 -14.59 4.64
C LEU A 47 -10.98 -15.57 3.45
N SER A 48 -9.90 -15.73 2.69
CA SER A 48 -9.80 -16.71 1.60
C SER A 48 -9.91 -18.15 2.11
N ASP A 49 -9.27 -18.43 3.24
CA ASP A 49 -9.31 -19.75 3.88
C ASP A 49 -10.74 -20.07 4.34
N TYR A 50 -11.41 -19.11 4.98
CA TYR A 50 -12.82 -19.22 5.35
C TYR A 50 -13.73 -19.47 4.13
N TYR A 51 -13.56 -18.68 3.07
CA TYR A 51 -14.35 -18.82 1.84
C TYR A 51 -14.18 -20.19 1.18
N SER A 52 -12.99 -20.78 1.30
CA SER A 52 -12.66 -22.07 0.69
C SER A 52 -13.06 -23.27 1.54
N SER A 53 -13.46 -23.08 2.80
CA SER A 53 -13.72 -24.15 3.76
C SER A 53 -15.14 -24.11 4.30
N ASP A 54 -15.41 -23.22 5.25
CA ASP A 54 -16.62 -23.22 6.07
C ASP A 54 -17.74 -22.37 5.45
N TRP A 55 -17.41 -21.43 4.56
CA TRP A 55 -18.36 -20.44 4.04
C TRP A 55 -19.64 -21.03 3.43
N MET A 56 -19.53 -22.10 2.63
CA MET A 56 -20.71 -22.70 2.00
C MET A 56 -21.64 -23.34 3.04
N THR A 57 -21.05 -23.98 4.05
CA THR A 57 -21.80 -24.56 5.17
C THR A 57 -22.49 -23.46 5.96
N ASP A 58 -21.80 -22.37 6.27
CA ASP A 58 -22.37 -21.25 7.01
C ASP A 58 -23.45 -20.52 6.19
N GLN A 59 -23.25 -20.36 4.88
CA GLN A 59 -24.20 -19.71 3.97
C GLN A 59 -25.52 -20.48 3.89
N GLU A 60 -25.48 -21.81 3.97
CA GLU A 60 -26.68 -22.67 3.99
C GLU A 60 -27.40 -22.70 5.34
N ASN A 61 -26.65 -22.53 6.44
CA ASN A 61 -27.16 -22.75 7.81
C ASN A 61 -27.48 -21.46 8.58
N VAL A 62 -26.83 -20.34 8.26
CA VAL A 62 -27.03 -19.04 8.91
C VAL A 62 -28.16 -18.29 8.19
N LYS A 63 -29.19 -17.89 8.94
CA LYS A 63 -30.38 -17.22 8.37
C LYS A 63 -30.28 -15.70 8.37
N GLU A 64 -29.36 -15.17 9.17
CA GLU A 64 -29.05 -13.77 9.28
C GLU A 64 -28.33 -13.27 8.03
N ASN A 65 -28.65 -12.04 7.63
CA ASN A 65 -28.02 -11.41 6.47
C ASN A 65 -26.67 -10.80 6.86
N TYR A 66 -25.61 -11.61 6.78
CA TYR A 66 -24.24 -11.14 6.88
C TYR A 66 -23.66 -10.89 5.47
N PRO A 67 -23.07 -9.70 5.21
CA PRO A 67 -22.48 -9.41 3.91
C PRO A 67 -21.44 -10.43 3.44
N VAL A 68 -20.69 -11.03 4.37
CA VAL A 68 -19.67 -12.05 4.07
C VAL A 68 -20.28 -13.34 3.48
N LEU A 69 -21.56 -13.61 3.72
CA LEU A 69 -22.28 -14.77 3.19
C LEU A 69 -22.94 -14.50 1.82
N GLY A 70 -22.75 -13.29 1.27
CA GLY A 70 -23.18 -12.97 -0.09
C GLY A 70 -22.38 -13.77 -1.13
N GLN A 71 -23.05 -14.23 -2.19
CA GLN A 71 -22.44 -15.09 -3.23
C GLN A 71 -21.16 -14.50 -3.84
N ASP A 72 -21.14 -13.19 -4.09
CA ASP A 72 -20.01 -12.53 -4.75
C ASP A 72 -19.13 -11.73 -3.80
N ALA A 73 -19.57 -11.51 -2.55
CA ALA A 73 -18.97 -10.52 -1.66
C ALA A 73 -17.49 -10.81 -1.33
N VAL A 74 -17.16 -12.07 -1.03
CA VAL A 74 -15.78 -12.44 -0.73
C VAL A 74 -14.94 -12.55 -2.01
N TRP A 75 -15.53 -13.09 -3.08
CA TRP A 75 -14.84 -13.26 -4.36
C TRP A 75 -14.42 -11.93 -4.98
N GLU A 76 -15.30 -10.92 -4.96
CA GLU A 76 -14.99 -9.58 -5.48
C GLU A 76 -13.82 -8.93 -4.74
N GLU A 77 -13.76 -9.07 -3.42
CA GLU A 77 -12.67 -8.54 -2.60
C GLU A 77 -11.34 -9.28 -2.85
N LEU A 78 -11.38 -10.60 -3.11
CA LEU A 78 -10.20 -11.37 -3.48
C LEU A 78 -9.64 -10.94 -4.84
N VAL A 79 -10.50 -10.69 -5.83
CA VAL A 79 -10.11 -10.30 -7.19
C VAL A 79 -9.66 -8.84 -7.28
N SER A 80 -10.41 -7.90 -6.67
CA SER A 80 -10.11 -6.47 -6.71
C SER A 80 -8.73 -6.14 -6.13
N ARG A 81 -8.29 -6.93 -5.14
CA ARG A 81 -6.99 -6.81 -4.47
C ARG A 81 -5.81 -7.10 -5.40
N GLN A 82 -5.94 -8.05 -6.31
CA GLN A 82 -4.86 -8.42 -7.24
C GLN A 82 -4.46 -7.23 -8.12
N VAL A 83 -5.44 -6.41 -8.52
CA VAL A 83 -5.21 -5.18 -9.28
C VAL A 83 -4.39 -4.16 -8.47
N LEU A 84 -4.68 -4.02 -7.17
CA LEU A 84 -3.93 -3.12 -6.29
C LEU A 84 -2.47 -3.59 -6.13
N TYR A 85 -2.24 -4.88 -5.92
CA TYR A 85 -0.89 -5.44 -5.78
C TYR A 85 -0.07 -5.28 -7.06
N ALA A 86 -0.68 -5.48 -8.23
CA ALA A 86 -0.03 -5.22 -9.52
C ALA A 86 0.40 -3.74 -9.67
N LYS A 87 -0.45 -2.79 -9.22
CA LYS A 87 -0.11 -1.36 -9.22
C LYS A 87 1.05 -1.04 -8.28
N ILE A 88 1.05 -1.61 -7.07
CA ILE A 88 2.14 -1.44 -6.09
C ILE A 88 3.45 -1.99 -6.65
N LEU A 89 3.42 -3.22 -7.20
CA LEU A 89 4.60 -3.84 -7.79
C LEU A 89 5.19 -2.99 -8.92
N LYS A 90 4.35 -2.54 -9.85
CA LYS A 90 4.76 -1.66 -10.95
C LYS A 90 5.41 -0.37 -10.44
N PHE A 91 4.82 0.25 -9.40
CA PHE A 91 5.39 1.44 -8.79
C PHE A 91 6.77 1.17 -8.17
N CYS A 92 6.90 0.11 -7.37
CA CYS A 92 8.16 -0.27 -6.72
C CYS A 92 9.26 -0.57 -7.74
N THR A 93 8.97 -1.35 -8.79
CA THR A 93 9.92 -1.64 -9.86
C THR A 93 10.40 -0.37 -10.55
N ASN A 94 9.47 0.54 -10.91
CA ASN A 94 9.82 1.82 -11.53
C ASN A 94 10.61 2.75 -10.61
N ALA A 95 10.37 2.69 -9.30
CA ALA A 95 11.12 3.46 -8.31
C ALA A 95 12.56 2.95 -8.19
N LEU A 96 12.75 1.62 -8.19
CA LEU A 96 14.08 1.00 -8.11
C LEU A 96 14.93 1.29 -9.35
N ILE A 97 14.36 1.17 -10.55
CA ILE A 97 15.08 1.44 -11.81
C ILE A 97 15.63 2.88 -11.85
N ARG A 98 14.86 3.86 -11.36
CA ARG A 98 15.28 5.27 -11.32
C ARG A 98 16.42 5.56 -10.35
N GLN A 99 16.71 4.66 -9.41
CA GLN A 99 17.84 4.81 -8.49
C GLN A 99 19.13 4.15 -9.01
N THR A 100 19.02 3.26 -9.99
CA THR A 100 20.15 2.51 -10.56
C THR A 100 20.62 3.03 -11.92
N THR A 101 19.98 4.08 -12.45
CA THR A 101 20.28 4.72 -13.74
C THR A 101 20.66 6.17 -13.50
#